data_AF-A0A446BFT9-F1
#
_entry.id   AF-A0A446BFT9-F1
#
_cell.length_a   1.000
_cell.length_b   1.000
_cell.length_c   1.000
_cell.angle_alpha   90.00
_cell.angle_beta   90.00
_cell.angle_gamma   90.00
#
_symmetry.space_group_name_H-M   'P 1'
#
loop_
_entity.id
_entity.type
_entity.pdbx_description
1 polymer ?
#
loop_
_entity_poly.entity_id
_entity_poly.type
_entity_poly.pdbx_seq_one_letter_code
_entity_poly.pdbx_strand_id
1 'polypeptide(L)'
;MRDMSERLTKRFDHTNVLDVSDHVDDVVYDIEIAQGICPHPLRLRVRRFRPQPTDITYRRYMDDGVPKKQHIPAFCLADVKRTAREFSEYIDRYALTGLSEAARDSDDLIRETFLMLMEHYNSLSEDMKMEDVGNAQEAKQNTAGQKGFLQKIIRLWFAMQCLGMSPEDGNNLPLPGRLSVPRMIVAQFDSIRHVHIYKRLAPEVFRVFHNFLTSCNRHAWFTVFLATFLLLHHVACASQDRYRYAKQNCEGKPQDTRYGNLDQPLTGFVEELHQGAVMLLAHWQYFKRCDLMNFNWDDVGDSALMSLEPYQVEFVKKLVAGFKEKSGLIPTTPAEGCWEHELFWVSRMFVSELSPKTGWMPPEAFTRDKPSVGRE
;
A
#
# COMPACT_ATOMS: atom_id res chain seq x y z
N MET A 1 -2.09 15.48 0.91
CA MET A 1 -1.86 14.32 1.81
C MET A 1 -1.35 14.81 3.15
N ARG A 2 -2.26 15.22 4.05
CA ARG A 2 -1.93 15.43 5.47
C ARG A 2 -2.02 14.04 6.10
N ASP A 3 -0.89 13.46 6.46
CA ASP A 3 -0.85 12.18 7.15
C ASP A 3 -1.35 12.43 8.59
N MET A 4 -2.65 12.22 8.79
CA MET A 4 -3.34 12.45 10.05
C MET A 4 -3.62 11.09 10.69
N SER A 5 -2.54 10.39 11.06
CA SER A 5 -2.62 9.42 12.16
C SER A 5 -3.36 10.11 13.32
N GLU A 6 -4.22 9.38 14.03
CA GLU A 6 -4.72 9.82 15.34
C GLU A 6 -3.56 10.48 16.08
N ARG A 7 -3.70 11.73 16.53
CA ARG A 7 -2.56 12.48 17.09
C ARG A 7 -2.05 11.76 18.34
N LEU A 8 -1.12 10.82 18.15
CA LEU A 8 -0.46 10.03 19.19
C LEU A 8 0.29 10.95 20.16
N THR A 9 0.60 12.16 19.70
CA THR A 9 1.14 13.26 20.47
C THR A 9 0.71 14.59 19.86
N LYS A 10 0.74 15.66 20.67
CA LYS A 10 0.61 17.06 20.21
C LYS A 10 1.96 17.79 20.14
N ARG A 11 3.08 17.10 20.39
CA ARG A 11 4.43 17.70 20.40
C ARG A 11 4.88 18.20 19.04
N PHE A 12 4.37 17.58 17.96
CA PHE A 12 4.68 17.95 16.59
C PHE A 12 3.49 17.64 15.68
N ASP A 13 3.46 18.25 14.51
CA ASP A 13 2.37 18.15 13.53
C ASP A 13 2.63 17.11 12.43
N HIS A 14 3.66 16.27 12.62
CA HIS A 14 4.13 15.24 11.69
C HIS A 14 4.66 15.76 10.34
N THR A 15 4.82 17.08 10.19
CA THR A 15 5.37 17.67 8.96
C THR A 15 6.88 17.86 8.99
N ASN A 16 7.47 17.73 10.19
CA ASN A 16 8.89 17.92 10.49
C ASN A 16 9.44 16.76 11.31
N VAL A 17 10.71 16.46 11.08
CA VAL A 17 11.45 15.40 11.78
C VAL A 17 12.07 15.98 13.04
N LEU A 18 11.53 15.62 14.21
CA LEU A 18 11.89 16.22 15.49
C LEU A 18 12.26 15.17 16.54
N ASP A 19 13.41 15.38 17.17
CA ASP A 19 13.81 14.65 18.36
C ASP A 19 12.97 15.12 19.57
N VAL A 20 12.59 14.18 20.41
CA VAL A 20 11.99 14.46 21.73
C VAL A 20 13.12 14.91 22.65
N SER A 21 12.94 15.95 23.47
CA SER A 21 14.05 16.55 24.26
C SER A 21 14.01 16.27 25.76
N ASP A 22 12.86 15.89 26.31
CA ASP A 22 12.63 15.65 27.74
C ASP A 22 12.98 14.21 28.16
N HIS A 23 14.23 13.83 27.95
CA HIS A 23 14.75 12.50 28.29
C HIS A 23 14.78 12.23 29.80
N VAL A 24 14.55 10.97 30.17
CA VAL A 24 14.65 10.51 31.57
C VAL A 24 16.12 10.37 31.97
N ASP A 25 16.94 9.87 31.06
CA ASP A 25 18.36 9.59 31.20
C ASP A 25 19.05 9.63 29.81
N ASP A 26 20.37 9.52 29.79
CA ASP A 26 21.17 9.47 28.56
C ASP A 26 21.36 8.03 28.03
N VAL A 27 20.64 7.05 28.58
CA VAL A 27 20.79 5.64 28.20
C VAL A 27 20.09 5.38 26.88
N VAL A 28 20.83 4.78 25.95
CA VAL A 28 20.32 4.34 24.64
C VAL A 28 20.22 2.82 24.62
N TYR A 29 19.10 2.32 24.12
CA TYR A 29 18.80 0.91 23.96
C TYR A 29 18.70 0.57 22.48
N ASP A 30 19.19 -0.61 22.11
CA ASP A 30 18.93 -1.20 20.80
C ASP A 30 17.69 -2.10 20.88
N ILE A 31 16.73 -1.90 19.98
CA ILE A 31 15.53 -2.74 19.86
C ILE A 31 15.37 -3.24 18.41
N GLU A 32 14.65 -4.34 18.26
CA GLU A 32 14.28 -4.91 16.96
C GLU A 32 12.75 -4.85 16.79
N ILE A 33 12.29 -4.31 15.66
CA ILE A 33 10.88 -4.24 15.30
C ILE A 33 10.62 -5.19 14.12
N ALA A 34 9.83 -6.23 14.37
CA ALA A 34 9.25 -7.05 13.32
C ALA A 34 8.04 -6.32 12.71
N GLN A 35 7.99 -6.24 11.38
CA GLN A 35 6.94 -5.51 10.65
C GLN A 35 5.94 -6.43 9.94
N GLY A 36 6.19 -7.75 9.93
CA GLY A 36 5.35 -8.74 9.23
C GLY A 36 5.45 -8.72 7.70
N ILE A 37 6.16 -7.75 7.11
CA ILE A 37 6.33 -7.59 5.66
C ILE A 37 7.76 -7.92 5.18
N CYS A 38 8.64 -8.31 6.10
CA CYS A 38 10.03 -8.68 5.83
C CYS A 38 10.55 -9.57 6.98
N PRO A 39 11.33 -10.64 6.70
CA PRO A 39 11.90 -11.49 7.74
C PRO A 39 13.03 -10.80 8.50
N HIS A 40 13.58 -9.71 7.97
CA HIS A 40 14.64 -8.95 8.63
C HIS A 40 14.02 -7.88 9.52
N PRO A 41 14.24 -7.90 10.84
CA PRO A 41 13.70 -6.87 11.72
C PRO A 41 14.38 -5.52 11.50
N LEU A 42 13.63 -4.43 11.67
CA LEU A 42 14.18 -3.08 11.70
C LEU A 42 14.84 -2.81 13.05
N ARG A 43 16.14 -2.55 13.04
CA ARG A 43 16.93 -2.21 14.24
C ARG A 43 16.84 -0.72 14.53
N LEU A 44 16.51 -0.36 15.76
CA LEU A 44 16.36 1.03 16.19
C LEU A 44 17.10 1.29 17.48
N ARG A 45 17.64 2.50 17.58
CA ARG A 45 18.17 3.06 18.82
C ARG A 45 17.12 3.95 19.45
N VAL A 46 16.77 3.62 20.69
CA VAL A 46 15.68 4.27 21.43
C VAL A 46 16.14 4.70 22.81
N ARG A 47 15.41 5.64 23.40
CA ARG A 47 15.66 6.13 24.76
C ARG A 47 14.35 6.46 25.45
N ARG A 48 14.39 6.55 26.78
CA ARG A 48 13.22 6.89 27.58
C ARG A 48 12.98 8.39 27.56
N PHE A 49 11.72 8.79 27.49
CA PHE A 49 11.30 10.18 27.62
C PHE A 49 10.24 10.33 28.71
N ARG A 50 10.04 11.55 29.22
CA ARG A 50 8.96 11.86 30.16
C ARG A 50 7.67 12.13 29.38
N PRO A 51 6.64 11.28 29.45
CA PRO A 51 5.37 11.53 28.74
C PRO A 51 4.72 12.82 29.22
N GLN A 52 4.14 13.56 28.27
CA GLN A 52 3.25 14.69 28.54
C GLN A 52 1.80 14.20 28.55
N PRO A 53 0.86 14.94 29.16
CA PRO A 53 -0.56 14.57 29.17
C PRO A 53 -1.19 14.39 27.78
N THR A 54 -0.56 14.93 26.74
CA THR A 54 -0.99 14.84 25.34
C THR A 54 -0.40 13.64 24.59
N ASP A 55 0.50 12.87 25.22
CA ASP A 55 1.12 11.68 24.63
C ASP A 55 0.30 10.43 24.97
N ILE A 56 -0.03 9.65 23.95
CA ILE A 56 -0.70 8.36 24.13
C ILE A 56 0.35 7.30 24.47
N THR A 57 0.29 6.72 25.67
CA THR A 57 1.22 5.66 26.13
C THR A 57 0.55 4.30 26.25
N TYR A 58 -0.51 4.05 25.50
CA TYR A 58 -1.22 2.77 25.52
C TYR A 58 -1.67 2.33 24.12
N ARG A 59 -1.96 1.03 23.98
CA ARG A 59 -2.68 0.46 22.84
C ARG A 59 -4.07 0.04 23.28
N ARG A 60 -5.08 0.42 22.50
CA ARG A 60 -6.43 -0.12 22.61
C ARG A 60 -6.51 -1.40 21.78
N TYR A 61 -7.26 -2.38 22.27
CA TYR A 61 -7.57 -3.61 21.56
C TYR A 61 -8.92 -4.16 22.04
N MET A 62 -9.51 -5.06 21.27
CA MET A 62 -10.76 -5.75 21.61
C MET A 62 -10.43 -7.18 22.01
N ASP A 63 -10.93 -7.61 23.16
CA ASP A 63 -10.76 -8.96 23.70
C ASP A 63 -12.15 -9.55 23.98
N ASP A 64 -12.58 -10.53 23.19
CA ASP A 64 -13.94 -11.08 23.20
C ASP A 64 -15.04 -10.00 23.16
N GLY A 65 -14.85 -8.99 22.31
CA GLY A 65 -15.78 -7.84 22.19
C GLY A 65 -15.67 -6.80 23.30
N VAL A 66 -14.81 -7.01 24.29
CA VAL A 66 -14.58 -6.07 25.40
C VAL A 66 -13.38 -5.16 25.08
N PRO A 67 -13.55 -3.83 25.11
CA PRO A 67 -12.44 -2.91 24.89
C PRO A 67 -11.45 -2.94 26.07
N LYS A 68 -10.17 -3.18 25.78
CA LYS A 68 -9.06 -3.19 26.74
C LYS A 68 -7.96 -2.22 26.35
N LYS A 69 -7.13 -1.86 27.35
CA LYS A 69 -5.96 -0.98 27.18
C LYS A 69 -4.71 -1.68 27.71
N GLN A 70 -3.68 -1.75 26.89
CA GLN A 70 -2.35 -2.20 27.27
C GLN A 70 -1.42 -0.99 27.39
N HIS A 71 -0.82 -0.78 28.55
CA HIS A 71 0.19 0.27 28.72
C HIS A 71 1.46 -0.09 27.95
N ILE A 72 2.02 0.89 27.25
CA ILE A 72 3.23 0.75 26.43
C ILE A 72 4.32 1.65 27.03
N PRO A 73 5.54 1.13 27.24
CA PRO A 73 6.65 1.93 27.74
C PRO A 73 6.95 3.18 26.89
N ALA A 74 7.27 4.28 27.57
CA ALA A 74 7.55 5.58 26.97
C ALA A 74 8.97 5.65 26.38
N PHE A 75 9.13 5.10 25.17
CA PHE A 75 10.34 5.22 24.38
C PHE A 75 10.13 6.08 23.15
N CYS A 76 11.15 6.84 22.79
CA CYS A 76 11.28 7.58 21.54
C CYS A 76 12.58 7.19 20.84
N LEU A 77 12.71 7.54 19.55
CA LEU A 77 13.95 7.39 18.81
C LEU A 77 15.06 8.23 19.44
N ALA A 78 16.26 7.66 19.55
CA ALA A 78 17.41 8.33 20.13
C ALA A 78 18.03 9.40 19.21
N ASP A 79 17.87 9.23 17.89
CA ASP A 79 18.26 10.19 16.85
C ASP A 79 17.37 9.95 15.64
N VAL A 80 16.38 10.82 15.42
CA VAL A 80 15.40 10.67 14.36
C VAL A 80 16.03 10.85 12.97
N LYS A 81 17.03 11.73 12.84
CA LYS A 81 17.71 11.96 11.55
C LYS A 81 18.56 10.77 11.13
N ARG A 82 19.27 10.15 12.07
CA ARG A 82 20.02 8.92 11.81
C ARG A 82 19.07 7.77 11.51
N THR A 83 17.99 7.64 12.29
CA THR A 83 16.95 6.63 12.04
C THR A 83 16.35 6.79 10.63
N ALA A 84 16.11 8.02 10.17
CA ALA A 84 15.60 8.26 8.82
C ALA A 84 16.55 7.76 7.70
N ARG A 85 17.86 7.89 7.89
CA ARG A 85 18.86 7.34 6.95
C ARG A 85 18.86 5.82 6.98
N GLU A 86 18.97 5.24 8.17
CA GLU A 86 18.97 3.78 8.38
C GLU A 86 17.68 3.14 7.83
N PHE A 87 16.54 3.81 8.00
CA PHE A 87 15.27 3.36 7.45
C PHE A 87 15.21 3.44 5.92
N SER A 88 15.79 4.48 5.31
CA SER A 88 15.89 4.58 3.85
C SER A 88 16.75 3.45 3.27
N GLU A 89 17.89 3.16 3.90
CA GLU A 89 18.77 2.04 3.52
C GLU A 89 18.09 0.68 3.70
N TYR A 90 17.30 0.54 4.76
CA TYR A 90 16.51 -0.67 5.00
C TYR A 90 15.48 -0.90 3.89
N ILE A 91 14.75 0.13 3.46
CA ILE A 91 13.82 0.05 2.32
C ILE A 91 14.57 -0.33 1.05
N ASP A 92 15.71 0.30 0.77
CA ASP A 92 16.50 0.04 -0.44
C ASP A 92 16.98 -1.41 -0.51
N ARG A 93 17.27 -2.01 0.64
CA ARG A 93 17.73 -3.39 0.73
C ARG A 93 16.61 -4.41 0.62
N TYR A 94 15.45 -4.15 1.23
CA TYR A 94 14.45 -5.18 1.50
C TYR A 94 13.12 -5.00 0.78
N ALA A 95 12.86 -3.85 0.14
CA ALA A 95 11.55 -3.60 -0.47
C ALA A 95 11.14 -4.64 -1.53
N LEU A 96 12.09 -5.12 -2.34
CA LEU A 96 11.82 -6.14 -3.35
C LEU A 96 11.49 -7.50 -2.72
N THR A 97 12.30 -7.97 -1.76
CA THR A 97 12.06 -9.22 -1.03
C THR A 97 10.82 -9.14 -0.13
N GLY A 98 10.39 -7.94 0.24
CA GLY A 98 9.19 -7.73 1.04
C GLY A 98 7.89 -8.04 0.31
N LEU A 99 7.90 -8.06 -1.04
CA LEU A 99 6.71 -8.41 -1.83
C LEU A 99 6.24 -9.84 -1.54
N SER A 100 7.15 -10.82 -1.62
CA SER A 100 6.79 -12.23 -1.38
C SER A 100 6.30 -12.48 0.04
N GLU A 101 6.86 -11.75 1.01
CA GLU A 101 6.50 -11.86 2.41
C GLU A 101 5.12 -11.24 2.69
N ALA A 102 4.86 -10.06 2.12
CA ALA A 102 3.58 -9.39 2.28
C ALA A 102 2.41 -10.14 1.63
N ALA A 103 2.66 -10.92 0.57
CA ALA A 103 1.65 -11.71 -0.13
C ALA A 103 1.62 -13.19 0.30
N ARG A 104 2.34 -13.56 1.37
CA ARG A 104 2.46 -14.96 1.82
C ARG A 104 1.09 -15.56 2.15
N ASP A 105 0.31 -14.84 2.93
CA ASP A 105 -0.99 -15.28 3.45
C ASP A 105 -2.18 -14.74 2.61
N SER A 106 -1.87 -14.11 1.48
CA SER A 106 -2.84 -13.59 0.52
C SER A 106 -3.39 -14.68 -0.40
N ASP A 107 -4.48 -14.34 -1.09
CA ASP A 107 -5.02 -15.09 -2.22
C ASP A 107 -3.93 -15.45 -3.25
N ASP A 108 -4.03 -16.61 -3.88
CA ASP A 108 -3.06 -17.09 -4.86
C ASP A 108 -2.90 -16.14 -6.05
N LEU A 109 -3.95 -15.43 -6.49
CA LEU A 109 -3.84 -14.44 -7.56
C LEU A 109 -2.96 -13.25 -7.16
N ILE A 110 -3.03 -12.83 -5.89
CA ILE A 110 -2.17 -11.77 -5.35
C ILE A 110 -0.73 -12.27 -5.26
N ARG A 111 -0.53 -13.44 -4.65
CA ARG A 111 0.79 -14.03 -4.44
C ARG A 111 1.54 -14.25 -5.75
N GLU A 112 0.88 -14.83 -6.74
CA GLU A 112 1.45 -15.04 -8.07
C GLU A 112 1.80 -13.72 -8.78
N THR A 113 0.96 -12.69 -8.64
CA THR A 113 1.24 -11.38 -9.24
C THR A 113 2.41 -10.67 -8.57
N PHE A 114 2.58 -10.81 -7.26
CA PHE A 114 3.71 -10.23 -6.54
C PHE A 114 5.03 -10.94 -6.91
N LEU A 115 5.00 -12.26 -7.09
CA LEU A 115 6.13 -13.02 -7.62
C LEU A 115 6.47 -12.59 -9.05
N MET A 116 5.46 -12.50 -9.93
CA MET A 116 5.65 -12.05 -11.31
C MET A 116 6.20 -10.61 -11.39
N LEU A 117 5.81 -9.73 -10.47
CA LEU A 117 6.39 -8.39 -10.35
C LEU A 117 7.90 -8.44 -10.02
N MET A 118 8.30 -9.31 -9.10
CA MET A 118 9.71 -9.51 -8.77
C MET A 118 10.51 -10.09 -9.95
N GLU A 119 9.96 -11.10 -10.61
CA GLU A 119 10.57 -11.74 -11.80
C GLU A 119 10.73 -10.73 -12.94
N HIS A 120 9.68 -9.95 -13.23
CA HIS A 120 9.74 -8.92 -14.26
C HIS A 120 10.75 -7.81 -13.92
N TYR A 121 10.80 -7.37 -12.66
CA TYR A 121 11.80 -6.39 -12.22
C TYR A 121 13.24 -6.89 -12.46
N ASN A 122 13.48 -8.18 -12.20
CA ASN A 122 14.78 -8.81 -12.41
C ASN A 122 15.07 -9.05 -13.90
N SER A 123 14.07 -9.37 -14.73
CA SER A 123 14.29 -9.55 -16.18
C SER A 123 14.65 -8.24 -16.90
N LEU A 124 14.18 -7.10 -16.39
CA LEU A 124 14.60 -5.76 -16.88
C LEU A 124 16.07 -5.43 -16.55
N SER A 125 16.81 -6.33 -15.86
CA SER A 125 18.20 -6.13 -15.47
C SER A 125 19.23 -6.83 -16.35
N GLU A 126 18.80 -7.66 -17.29
CA GLU A 126 19.75 -8.37 -18.14
C GLU A 126 20.40 -7.40 -19.12
N ASP A 127 21.73 -7.33 -19.04
CA ASP A 127 22.59 -6.72 -20.05
C ASP A 127 22.32 -7.44 -21.37
N MET A 128 21.35 -6.94 -22.12
CA MET A 128 21.21 -7.26 -23.54
C MET A 128 22.54 -6.91 -24.20
N LYS A 129 23.38 -7.94 -24.41
CA LYS A 129 24.47 -7.94 -25.38
C LYS A 129 23.83 -7.94 -26.77
N MET A 130 23.11 -6.87 -27.12
CA MET A 130 22.62 -6.68 -28.47
C MET A 130 23.69 -5.94 -29.26
N GLU A 131 24.45 -6.73 -30.02
CA GLU A 131 25.20 -6.27 -31.17
C GLU A 131 24.21 -5.86 -32.28
N ASP A 132 23.50 -4.74 -32.14
CA ASP A 132 22.94 -4.05 -33.30
C ASP A 132 22.68 -2.56 -33.05
N VAL A 133 23.38 -1.72 -33.81
CA VAL A 133 23.58 -0.29 -33.53
C VAL A 133 22.50 0.51 -34.26
N GLY A 134 21.42 0.84 -33.55
CA GLY A 134 20.38 1.77 -33.99
C GLY A 134 19.20 1.84 -33.04
N ASN A 135 18.52 0.70 -32.84
CA ASN A 135 17.33 0.58 -31.96
C ASN A 135 17.67 0.08 -30.54
N ALA A 136 18.87 -0.44 -30.31
CA ALA A 136 19.28 -0.98 -29.02
C ALA A 136 19.36 0.09 -27.91
N GLN A 137 19.71 1.34 -28.25
CA GLN A 137 19.84 2.41 -27.27
C GLN A 137 18.48 2.87 -26.74
N GLU A 138 17.47 2.98 -27.61
CA GLU A 138 16.11 3.36 -27.22
C GLU A 138 15.43 2.24 -26.41
N ALA A 139 15.61 0.98 -26.84
CA ALA A 139 15.15 -0.19 -26.08
C ALA A 139 15.80 -0.24 -24.69
N LYS A 140 17.12 -0.03 -24.59
CA LYS A 140 17.84 0.01 -23.32
C LYS A 140 17.36 1.14 -22.42
N GLN A 141 17.12 2.32 -22.98
CA GLN A 141 16.59 3.47 -22.23
C GLN A 141 15.17 3.20 -21.72
N ASN A 142 14.32 2.54 -22.51
CA ASN A 142 12.98 2.15 -22.12
C ASN A 142 13.00 1.11 -20.99
N THR A 143 13.80 0.05 -21.12
CA THR A 143 13.99 -0.98 -20.07
C THR A 143 14.52 -0.38 -18.78
N ALA A 144 15.54 0.49 -18.85
CA ALA A 144 16.06 1.20 -17.69
C ALA A 144 15.00 2.13 -17.04
N GLY A 145 14.18 2.79 -17.87
CA GLY A 145 13.05 3.60 -17.42
C GLY A 145 11.99 2.79 -16.67
N GLN A 146 11.60 1.64 -17.22
CA GLN A 146 10.65 0.71 -16.59
C GLN A 146 11.19 0.15 -15.28
N LYS A 147 12.44 -0.31 -15.26
CA LYS A 147 13.09 -0.81 -14.04
C LYS A 147 13.18 0.27 -12.96
N GLY A 148 13.63 1.47 -13.34
CA GLY A 148 13.74 2.60 -12.41
C GLY A 148 12.37 3.05 -11.87
N PHE A 149 11.31 2.92 -12.66
CA PHE A 149 9.94 3.15 -12.20
C PHE A 149 9.47 2.06 -11.22
N LEU A 150 9.63 0.78 -11.56
CA LEU A 150 9.27 -0.33 -10.68
C LEU A 150 10.04 -0.27 -9.36
N GLN A 151 11.33 0.08 -9.39
CA GLN A 151 12.12 0.27 -8.17
C GLN A 151 11.51 1.34 -7.26
N LYS A 152 11.10 2.48 -7.83
CA LYS A 152 10.54 3.60 -7.06
C LYS A 152 9.16 3.26 -6.50
N ILE A 153 8.30 2.61 -7.29
CA ILE A 153 6.95 2.25 -6.81
C ILE A 153 6.99 1.15 -5.75
N ILE A 154 7.89 0.16 -5.87
CA ILE A 154 8.09 -0.90 -4.87
C ILE A 154 8.62 -0.29 -3.56
N ARG A 155 9.59 0.63 -3.64
CA ARG A 155 10.09 1.37 -2.46
C ARG A 155 8.99 2.21 -1.80
N LEU A 156 8.17 2.89 -2.60
CA LEU A 156 7.04 3.67 -2.10
C LEU A 156 6.01 2.78 -1.41
N TRP A 157 5.60 1.69 -2.07
CA TRP A 157 4.70 0.68 -1.53
C TRP A 157 5.21 0.12 -0.20
N PHE A 158 6.47 -0.31 -0.15
CA PHE A 158 7.05 -0.88 1.05
C PHE A 158 7.06 0.14 2.20
N ALA A 159 7.40 1.40 1.94
CA ALA A 159 7.34 2.47 2.94
C ALA A 159 5.93 2.77 3.45
N MET A 160 4.90 2.61 2.60
CA MET A 160 3.50 2.74 3.02
C MET A 160 3.06 1.59 3.93
N GLN A 161 3.53 0.37 3.68
CA GLN A 161 3.26 -0.79 4.51
C GLN A 161 3.99 -0.76 5.86
N CYS A 162 5.21 -0.23 5.90
CA CYS A 162 6.00 -0.14 7.12
C CYS A 162 5.25 0.63 8.22
N LEU A 163 4.97 -0.05 9.35
CA LEU A 163 4.31 0.48 10.56
C LEU A 163 2.79 0.69 10.47
N GLY A 164 2.15 0.19 9.42
CA GLY A 164 0.76 -0.28 9.55
C GLY A 164 0.74 -1.42 10.56
N MET A 165 -0.23 -1.45 11.47
CA MET A 165 -0.33 -2.57 12.41
C MET A 165 -0.47 -3.85 11.57
N SER A 166 0.41 -4.83 11.72
CA SER A 166 0.28 -6.08 10.94
C SER A 166 -1.09 -6.73 11.26
N PRO A 167 -1.73 -7.45 10.32
CA PRO A 167 -2.84 -8.32 10.65
C PRO A 167 -2.34 -9.34 11.66
N GLU A 168 -2.67 -9.14 12.95
CA GLU A 168 -2.49 -10.16 13.97
C GLU A 168 -3.64 -11.15 13.80
N ASP A 169 -3.30 -12.44 13.73
CA ASP A 169 -4.19 -13.58 13.51
C ASP A 169 -5.37 -13.60 14.49
N GLY A 170 -6.54 -13.05 14.12
CA GLY A 170 -7.86 -13.27 14.74
C GLY A 170 -8.05 -12.86 16.21
N ASN A 171 -7.10 -13.19 17.08
CA ASN A 171 -6.95 -12.77 18.45
C ASN A 171 -6.11 -11.49 18.50
N ASN A 172 -6.79 -10.36 18.66
CA ASN A 172 -6.19 -9.05 18.98
C ASN A 172 -5.56 -8.98 20.39
N LEU A 173 -5.23 -10.14 20.97
CA LEU A 173 -4.55 -10.25 22.25
C LEU A 173 -3.07 -9.90 22.07
N PRO A 174 -2.44 -9.21 23.03
CA PRO A 174 -0.99 -9.04 23.03
C PRO A 174 -0.31 -10.40 22.88
N LEU A 175 0.44 -10.58 21.80
CA LEU A 175 1.16 -11.84 21.55
C LEU A 175 2.11 -12.12 22.73
N PRO A 176 2.04 -13.32 23.35
CA PRO A 176 2.93 -13.68 24.44
C PRO A 176 4.40 -13.47 24.05
N GLY A 177 5.13 -12.67 24.83
CA GLY A 177 6.55 -12.39 24.61
C GLY A 177 6.86 -11.30 23.56
N ARG A 178 5.86 -10.66 22.94
CA ARG A 178 6.06 -9.50 22.05
C ARG A 178 5.47 -8.24 22.67
N LEU A 179 6.20 -7.13 22.56
CA LEU A 179 5.74 -5.81 23.01
C LEU A 179 5.28 -4.99 21.81
N SER A 180 4.17 -4.28 21.97
CA SER A 180 3.72 -3.31 20.98
C SER A 180 4.74 -2.18 20.84
N VAL A 181 4.94 -1.69 19.61
CA VAL A 181 5.85 -0.57 19.33
C VAL A 181 5.41 0.67 20.13
N PRO A 182 6.35 1.34 20.84
CA PRO A 182 6.09 2.62 21.51
C PRO A 182 5.39 3.63 20.60
N ARG A 183 4.28 4.21 21.08
CA ARG A 183 3.44 5.12 20.28
C ARG A 183 4.20 6.37 19.80
N MET A 184 5.14 6.87 20.60
CA MET A 184 5.98 7.99 20.17
C MET A 184 6.89 7.62 18.99
N ILE A 185 7.41 6.38 18.96
CA ILE A 185 8.19 5.88 17.81
C ILE A 185 7.32 5.84 16.56
N VAL A 186 6.08 5.33 16.66
CA VAL A 186 5.12 5.34 15.54
C VAL A 186 4.92 6.77 15.01
N ALA A 187 4.65 7.74 15.90
CA ALA A 187 4.48 9.14 15.55
C ALA A 187 5.71 9.78 14.88
N GLN A 188 6.92 9.45 15.36
CA GLN A 188 8.17 9.91 14.77
C GLN A 188 8.40 9.27 13.39
N PHE A 189 8.03 8.01 13.21
CA PHE A 189 8.10 7.34 11.91
C PHE A 189 7.13 7.90 10.88
N ASP A 190 5.92 8.30 11.28
CA ASP A 190 4.98 9.02 10.40
C ASP A 190 5.65 10.28 9.85
N SER A 191 6.36 11.01 10.73
CA SER A 191 7.12 12.20 10.36
C SER A 191 8.30 11.87 9.42
N ILE A 192 9.06 10.81 9.71
CA ILE A 192 10.16 10.33 8.85
C ILE A 192 9.62 9.96 7.46
N ARG A 193 8.56 9.14 7.39
CA ARG A 193 7.95 8.68 6.14
C ARG A 193 7.46 9.86 5.31
N HIS A 194 6.73 10.79 5.94
CA HIS A 194 6.24 11.98 5.28
C HIS A 194 7.37 12.83 4.68
N VAL A 195 8.39 13.15 5.48
CA VAL A 195 9.44 14.10 5.08
C VAL A 195 10.47 13.49 4.13
N HIS A 196 10.93 12.28 4.42
CA HIS A 196 12.06 11.67 3.70
C HIS A 196 11.63 10.81 2.51
N ILE A 197 10.43 10.23 2.57
CA ILE A 197 9.97 9.28 1.55
C ILE A 197 8.86 9.92 0.72
N TYR A 198 7.70 10.20 1.30
CA TYR A 198 6.51 10.60 0.55
C TYR A 198 6.69 11.94 -0.18
N LYS A 199 7.22 12.98 0.49
CA LYS A 199 7.44 14.30 -0.14
C LYS A 199 8.33 14.26 -1.39
N ARG A 200 9.20 13.25 -1.53
CA ARG A 200 10.14 13.15 -2.64
C ARG A 200 9.72 12.08 -3.65
N LEU A 201 9.47 10.86 -3.15
CA LEU A 201 9.27 9.68 -3.99
C LEU A 201 7.88 9.65 -4.61
N ALA A 202 6.83 10.05 -3.87
CA ALA A 202 5.46 9.97 -4.39
C ALA A 202 5.23 10.88 -5.62
N PRO A 203 5.61 12.18 -5.61
CA PRO A 203 5.48 13.02 -6.80
C PRO A 203 6.27 12.48 -8.00
N GLU A 204 7.46 11.89 -7.76
CA GLU A 204 8.27 11.33 -8.82
C GLU A 204 7.62 10.07 -9.44
N VAL A 205 7.16 9.14 -8.61
CA VAL A 205 6.43 7.94 -9.03
C VAL A 205 5.19 8.32 -9.85
N PHE A 206 4.36 9.23 -9.34
CA PHE A 206 3.14 9.63 -10.03
C PHE A 206 3.41 10.38 -11.34
N ARG A 207 4.46 11.21 -11.40
CA ARG A 207 4.88 11.86 -12.65
C ARG A 207 5.30 10.83 -13.71
N VAL A 208 6.15 9.86 -13.33
CA VAL A 208 6.61 8.82 -14.26
C VAL A 208 5.46 7.92 -14.68
N PHE A 209 4.59 7.55 -13.74
CA PHE A 209 3.40 6.75 -14.02
C PHE A 209 2.43 7.46 -14.97
N HIS A 210 2.14 8.74 -14.73
CA HIS A 210 1.33 9.56 -15.63
C HIS A 210 1.95 9.67 -17.02
N ASN A 211 3.28 9.78 -17.12
CA ASN A 211 3.97 9.78 -18.41
C ASN A 211 3.80 8.44 -19.15
N PHE A 212 3.86 7.29 -18.48
CA PHE A 212 3.58 6.01 -19.13
C PHE A 212 2.14 5.92 -19.63
N LEU A 213 1.18 6.37 -18.81
CA LEU A 213 -0.24 6.37 -19.16
C LEU A 213 -0.55 7.29 -20.35
N THR A 214 0.05 8.48 -20.41
CA THR A 214 -0.21 9.48 -21.47
C THR A 214 0.57 9.20 -22.75
N SER A 215 1.80 8.70 -22.66
CA SER A 215 2.60 8.32 -23.84
C SER A 215 2.05 7.09 -24.57
N CYS A 216 1.11 6.35 -23.96
CA CYS A 216 0.55 5.11 -24.50
C CYS A 216 1.65 4.12 -24.93
N ASN A 217 2.76 4.11 -24.18
CA ASN A 217 3.91 3.27 -24.45
C ASN A 217 3.53 1.79 -24.29
N ARG A 218 3.31 1.11 -25.40
CA ARG A 218 2.88 -0.29 -25.44
C ARG A 218 3.93 -1.22 -24.81
N HIS A 219 5.21 -0.92 -24.98
CA HIS A 219 6.30 -1.70 -24.38
C HIS A 219 6.33 -1.62 -22.84
N ALA A 220 5.71 -0.60 -22.24
CA ALA A 220 5.58 -0.48 -20.80
C ALA A 220 4.26 -1.05 -20.27
N TRP A 221 3.44 -1.68 -21.12
CA TRP A 221 2.10 -2.14 -20.75
C TRP A 221 2.14 -3.07 -19.54
N PHE A 222 3.04 -4.06 -19.54
CA PHE A 222 3.17 -5.02 -18.44
C PHE A 222 3.67 -4.37 -17.14
N THR A 223 4.63 -3.46 -17.24
CA THR A 223 5.12 -2.66 -16.12
C THR A 223 3.98 -1.84 -15.49
N VAL A 224 3.17 -1.15 -16.31
CA VAL A 224 2.02 -0.35 -15.85
C VAL A 224 0.94 -1.24 -15.25
N PHE A 225 0.67 -2.41 -15.86
CA PHE A 225 -0.26 -3.41 -15.34
C PHE A 225 0.13 -3.84 -13.91
N LEU A 226 1.36 -4.31 -13.71
CA LEU A 226 1.83 -4.77 -12.40
C LEU A 226 1.87 -3.65 -11.35
N ALA A 227 2.28 -2.45 -11.75
CA ALA A 227 2.27 -1.28 -10.87
C ALA A 227 0.87 -0.88 -10.43
N THR A 228 -0.10 -0.91 -11.36
CA THR A 228 -1.52 -0.62 -11.06
C THR A 228 -2.08 -1.66 -10.10
N PHE A 229 -1.78 -2.94 -10.33
CA PHE A 229 -2.18 -4.05 -9.47
C PHE A 229 -1.64 -3.87 -8.04
N LEU A 230 -0.35 -3.56 -7.89
CA LEU A 230 0.31 -3.34 -6.60
C LEU A 230 -0.36 -2.21 -5.81
N LEU A 231 -0.68 -1.10 -6.46
CA LEU A 231 -1.33 0.06 -5.83
C LEU A 231 -2.77 -0.24 -5.44
N LEU A 232 -3.54 -0.94 -6.28
CA LEU A 232 -4.93 -1.30 -5.98
C LEU A 232 -5.03 -2.33 -4.86
N HIS A 233 -4.12 -3.31 -4.81
CA HIS A 233 -4.03 -4.23 -3.68
C HIS A 233 -3.74 -3.48 -2.37
N HIS A 234 -2.81 -2.51 -2.40
CA HIS A 234 -2.53 -1.66 -1.24
C HIS A 234 -3.77 -0.91 -0.74
N VAL A 235 -4.65 -0.46 -1.64
CA VAL A 235 -5.91 0.20 -1.25
C VAL A 235 -6.75 -0.76 -0.38
N ALA A 236 -6.91 -2.01 -0.79
CA ALA A 236 -7.64 -3.01 0.01
C ALA A 236 -7.02 -3.22 1.39
N CYS A 237 -5.70 -3.42 1.45
CA CYS A 237 -4.97 -3.61 2.72
C CYS A 237 -5.09 -2.40 3.65
N ALA A 238 -4.94 -1.18 3.11
CA ALA A 238 -5.06 0.04 3.88
C ALA A 238 -6.49 0.22 4.40
N SER A 239 -7.51 -0.06 3.59
CA SER A 239 -8.90 -0.05 4.04
C SER A 239 -9.14 -1.07 5.16
N GLN A 240 -8.66 -2.31 5.02
CA GLN A 240 -8.77 -3.33 6.06
C GLN A 240 -8.11 -2.90 7.38
N ASP A 241 -6.92 -2.31 7.33
CA ASP A 241 -6.23 -1.80 8.53
C ASP A 241 -7.05 -0.69 9.20
N ARG A 242 -7.60 0.24 8.40
CA ARG A 242 -8.43 1.34 8.91
C ARG A 242 -9.76 0.87 9.48
N TYR A 243 -10.38 -0.13 8.87
CA TYR A 243 -11.61 -0.72 9.40
C TYR A 243 -11.38 -1.34 10.79
N ARG A 244 -10.33 -2.15 10.91
CA ARG A 244 -9.92 -2.73 12.20
C ARG A 244 -9.61 -1.64 13.22
N TYR A 245 -8.90 -0.59 12.82
CA TYR A 245 -8.57 0.53 13.67
C TYR A 245 -9.82 1.22 14.23
N ALA A 246 -10.80 1.50 13.36
CA ALA A 246 -12.06 2.13 13.72
C ALA A 246 -12.81 1.29 14.76
N LYS A 247 -12.93 -0.03 14.55
CA LYS A 247 -13.55 -0.95 15.50
C LYS A 247 -12.85 -1.00 16.86
N GLN A 248 -11.52 -0.90 16.89
CA GLN A 248 -10.76 -0.93 18.16
C GLN A 248 -10.88 0.37 18.97
N ASN A 249 -11.21 1.49 18.32
CA ASN A 249 -11.25 2.82 18.96
C ASN A 249 -12.67 3.39 19.13
N CYS A 250 -13.73 2.65 18.74
CA CYS A 250 -15.10 3.12 18.88
C CYS A 250 -15.60 3.17 20.34
N GLU A 251 -14.96 2.44 21.27
CA GLU A 251 -15.33 2.39 22.69
C GLU A 251 -16.83 2.06 22.91
N GLY A 252 -17.44 1.27 22.02
CA GLY A 252 -18.86 0.91 22.07
C GLY A 252 -19.81 2.03 21.64
N LYS A 253 -19.29 3.14 21.13
CA LYS A 253 -20.10 4.22 20.56
C LYS A 253 -20.48 3.87 19.11
N PRO A 254 -21.71 4.22 18.68
CA PRO A 254 -22.08 4.11 17.27
C PRO A 254 -21.11 4.95 16.44
N GLN A 255 -20.67 4.38 15.31
CA GLN A 255 -19.83 5.08 14.34
C GLN A 255 -20.71 5.63 13.23
N ASP A 256 -20.40 6.83 12.75
CA ASP A 256 -21.13 7.39 11.61
C ASP A 256 -20.87 6.58 10.32
N THR A 257 -19.72 5.91 10.26
CA THR A 257 -19.23 5.19 9.09
C THR A 257 -18.41 3.96 9.48
N ARG A 258 -18.20 3.07 8.51
CA ARG A 258 -17.37 1.86 8.66
C ARG A 258 -15.95 2.13 9.12
N TYR A 259 -15.37 3.28 8.77
CA TYR A 259 -13.98 3.62 9.09
C TYR A 259 -13.85 4.67 10.21
N GLY A 260 -14.95 4.92 10.94
CA GLY A 260 -15.01 5.86 12.05
C GLY A 260 -15.97 7.02 11.82
N ASN A 261 -15.94 8.02 12.70
CA ASN A 261 -16.85 9.16 12.60
C ASN A 261 -16.44 10.14 11.50
N LEU A 262 -17.41 10.89 10.96
CA LEU A 262 -17.16 11.82 9.84
C LEU A 262 -16.28 13.02 10.25
N ASP A 263 -16.22 13.34 11.54
CA ASP A 263 -15.37 14.38 12.11
C ASP A 263 -13.91 13.93 12.31
N GLN A 264 -13.63 12.63 12.16
CA GLN A 264 -12.30 12.08 12.30
C GLN A 264 -11.49 12.23 10.99
N PRO A 265 -10.25 12.72 11.07
CA PRO A 265 -9.35 12.84 9.91
C PRO A 265 -9.10 11.52 9.16
N LEU A 266 -9.16 10.39 9.87
CA LEU A 266 -8.91 9.06 9.32
C LEU A 266 -10.00 8.61 8.35
N THR A 267 -11.26 9.01 8.57
CA THR A 267 -12.38 8.71 7.68
C THR A 267 -12.20 9.40 6.34
N GLY A 268 -11.86 10.70 6.36
CA GLY A 268 -11.57 11.46 5.13
C GLY A 268 -10.35 10.92 4.36
N PHE A 269 -9.35 10.38 5.05
CA PHE A 269 -8.20 9.73 4.40
C PHE A 269 -8.63 8.50 3.59
N VAL A 270 -9.51 7.64 4.12
CA VAL A 270 -9.98 6.45 3.40
C VAL A 270 -10.79 6.86 2.17
N GLU A 271 -11.61 7.90 2.26
CA GLU A 271 -12.34 8.45 1.12
C GLU A 271 -11.38 8.99 0.04
N GLU A 272 -10.35 9.76 0.43
CA GLU A 272 -9.32 10.24 -0.49
C GLU A 272 -8.56 9.07 -1.16
N LEU A 273 -8.26 8.03 -0.40
CA LEU A 273 -7.59 6.82 -0.90
C LEU A 273 -8.45 6.09 -1.92
N HIS A 274 -9.71 5.83 -1.60
CA HIS A 274 -10.66 5.19 -2.51
C HIS A 274 -10.87 6.04 -3.77
N GLN A 275 -11.01 7.36 -3.63
CA GLN A 275 -11.11 8.26 -4.78
C GLN A 275 -9.86 8.20 -5.67
N GLY A 276 -8.66 8.11 -5.07
CA GLY A 276 -7.41 7.87 -5.79
C GLY A 276 -7.43 6.56 -6.58
N ALA A 277 -7.96 5.49 -5.99
CA ALA A 277 -8.11 4.20 -6.64
C ALA A 277 -9.08 4.25 -7.85
N VAL A 278 -10.19 4.98 -7.72
CA VAL A 278 -11.13 5.22 -8.83
C VAL A 278 -10.44 5.94 -9.99
N MET A 279 -9.69 7.00 -9.70
CA MET A 279 -8.96 7.74 -10.72
C MET A 279 -7.89 6.88 -11.41
N LEU A 280 -7.16 6.08 -10.63
CA LEU A 280 -6.19 5.11 -11.13
C LEU A 280 -6.85 4.11 -12.09
N LEU A 281 -8.00 3.55 -11.70
CA LEU A 281 -8.78 2.64 -12.55
C LEU A 281 -9.25 3.31 -13.83
N ALA A 282 -9.74 4.55 -13.78
CA ALA A 282 -10.17 5.28 -14.97
C ALA A 282 -9.01 5.46 -15.97
N HIS A 283 -7.82 5.84 -15.48
CA HIS A 283 -6.63 5.93 -16.32
C HIS A 283 -6.19 4.57 -16.88
N TRP A 284 -6.25 3.53 -16.05
CA TRP A 284 -5.96 2.16 -16.48
C TRP A 284 -6.90 1.70 -17.61
N GLN A 285 -8.21 1.96 -17.49
CA GLN A 285 -9.20 1.59 -18.51
C GLN A 285 -8.90 2.26 -19.86
N TYR A 286 -8.48 3.52 -19.84
CA TYR A 286 -8.04 4.23 -21.05
C TYR A 286 -6.74 3.65 -21.64
N PHE A 287 -5.79 3.27 -20.76
CA PHE A 287 -4.49 2.76 -21.17
C PHE A 287 -4.53 1.32 -21.68
N LYS A 288 -5.32 0.42 -21.06
CA LYS A 288 -5.33 -1.02 -21.37
C LYS A 288 -5.80 -1.32 -22.79
N ARG A 289 -6.72 -0.50 -23.33
CA ARG A 289 -7.25 -0.54 -24.72
C ARG A 289 -7.78 -1.89 -25.22
N CYS A 290 -8.06 -2.82 -24.32
CA CYS A 290 -8.63 -4.12 -24.64
C CYS A 290 -9.55 -4.58 -23.51
N ASP A 291 -10.56 -5.38 -23.87
CA ASP A 291 -11.38 -6.09 -22.90
C ASP A 291 -10.68 -7.38 -22.48
N LEU A 292 -9.93 -7.35 -21.37
CA LEU A 292 -9.20 -8.52 -20.88
C LEU A 292 -10.12 -9.71 -20.55
N MET A 293 -11.35 -9.46 -20.10
CA MET A 293 -12.29 -10.53 -19.73
C MET A 293 -12.86 -11.24 -20.95
N ASN A 294 -13.13 -10.52 -22.04
CA ASN A 294 -13.66 -11.11 -23.28
C ASN A 294 -12.61 -11.17 -24.41
N PHE A 295 -11.33 -11.04 -24.07
CA PHE A 295 -10.25 -10.98 -25.04
C PHE A 295 -10.10 -12.30 -25.81
N ASN A 296 -10.01 -12.22 -27.14
CA ASN A 296 -9.59 -13.35 -27.96
C ASN A 296 -8.06 -13.48 -27.91
N TRP A 297 -7.56 -14.47 -27.17
CA TRP A 297 -6.13 -14.70 -26.97
C TRP A 297 -5.39 -15.15 -28.24
N ASP A 298 -6.11 -15.51 -29.30
CA ASP A 298 -5.51 -15.82 -30.61
C ASP A 298 -5.15 -14.55 -31.41
N ASP A 299 -5.73 -13.40 -31.05
CA ASP A 299 -5.58 -12.11 -31.77
C ASP A 299 -4.60 -11.14 -31.07
N VAL A 300 -3.66 -11.65 -30.26
CA VAL A 300 -2.71 -10.81 -29.49
C VAL A 300 -1.92 -9.87 -30.40
N GLY A 301 -1.49 -10.35 -31.57
CA GLY A 301 -0.64 -9.61 -32.51
C GLY A 301 -1.25 -8.32 -33.06
N ASP A 302 -2.58 -8.23 -33.12
CA ASP A 302 -3.32 -7.06 -33.63
C ASP A 302 -3.88 -6.17 -32.50
N SER A 303 -3.54 -6.47 -31.25
CA SER A 303 -4.12 -5.85 -30.06
C SER A 303 -3.19 -4.86 -29.35
N ALA A 304 -3.67 -4.27 -28.27
CA ALA A 304 -2.85 -3.48 -27.35
C ALA A 304 -1.77 -4.31 -26.64
N LEU A 305 -1.89 -5.64 -26.64
CA LEU A 305 -0.99 -6.58 -26.01
C LEU A 305 0.13 -7.07 -26.95
N MET A 306 0.18 -6.59 -28.20
CA MET A 306 1.12 -7.05 -29.23
C MET A 306 2.61 -6.96 -28.83
N SER A 307 2.95 -6.08 -27.89
CA SER A 307 4.31 -5.86 -27.41
C SER A 307 4.65 -6.64 -26.14
N LEU A 308 3.75 -7.50 -25.68
CA LEU A 308 4.00 -8.40 -24.55
C LEU A 308 4.82 -9.60 -24.98
N GLU A 309 5.71 -10.03 -24.10
CA GLU A 309 6.44 -11.28 -24.26
C GLU A 309 5.51 -12.49 -24.05
N PRO A 310 5.79 -13.66 -24.66
CA PRO A 310 4.92 -14.84 -24.55
C PRO A 310 4.58 -15.22 -23.11
N TYR A 311 5.55 -15.14 -22.20
CA TYR A 311 5.34 -15.45 -20.78
C TYR A 311 4.42 -14.43 -20.09
N GLN A 312 4.45 -13.16 -20.51
CA GLN A 312 3.61 -12.09 -19.99
C GLN A 312 2.16 -12.30 -20.43
N VAL A 313 1.96 -12.66 -21.71
CA VAL A 313 0.64 -12.99 -22.25
C VAL A 313 0.02 -14.17 -21.49
N GLU A 314 0.77 -15.26 -21.32
CA GLU A 314 0.28 -16.44 -20.61
C GLU A 314 -0.04 -16.13 -19.14
N PHE A 315 0.78 -15.29 -18.49
CA PHE A 315 0.51 -14.84 -17.13
C PHE A 315 -0.81 -14.04 -17.03
N VAL A 316 -1.03 -13.05 -17.89
CA VAL A 316 -2.28 -12.25 -17.87
C VAL A 316 -3.47 -13.14 -18.19
N LYS A 317 -3.34 -14.08 -19.13
CA LYS A 317 -4.38 -15.07 -19.47
C LYS A 317 -4.77 -15.94 -18.27
N LYS A 318 -3.78 -16.50 -17.57
CA LYS A 318 -3.99 -17.27 -16.34
C LYS A 318 -4.71 -16.44 -15.27
N LEU A 319 -4.27 -15.21 -15.07
CA LEU A 319 -4.84 -14.30 -14.09
C LEU A 319 -6.30 -13.95 -14.41
N VAL A 320 -6.62 -13.70 -15.68
CA VAL A 320 -8.00 -13.49 -16.15
C VAL A 320 -8.88 -14.71 -15.87
N ALA A 321 -8.39 -15.92 -16.15
CA ALA A 321 -9.12 -17.15 -15.87
C ALA A 321 -9.41 -17.30 -14.37
N GLY A 322 -8.42 -17.03 -13.50
CA GLY A 322 -8.59 -17.05 -12.05
C GLY A 322 -9.60 -16.02 -11.55
N PHE A 323 -9.58 -14.78 -12.07
CA PHE A 323 -10.59 -13.78 -11.71
C PHE A 323 -12.00 -14.14 -12.17
N LYS A 324 -12.15 -14.82 -13.32
CA LYS A 324 -13.45 -15.34 -13.76
C LYS A 324 -13.99 -16.41 -12.83
N GLU A 325 -13.14 -17.33 -12.38
CA GLU A 325 -13.53 -18.38 -11.45
C GLU A 325 -13.96 -17.80 -10.10
N LYS A 326 -13.27 -16.76 -9.62
CA LYS A 326 -13.53 -16.16 -8.32
C LYS A 326 -14.54 -15.02 -8.32
N SER A 327 -15.07 -14.62 -9.47
CA SER A 327 -15.92 -13.42 -9.57
C SER A 327 -17.15 -13.48 -8.65
N GLY A 328 -17.69 -14.68 -8.41
CA GLY A 328 -18.83 -14.88 -7.50
C GLY A 328 -18.47 -14.86 -6.01
N LEU A 329 -17.19 -14.95 -5.66
CA LEU A 329 -16.68 -14.95 -4.29
C LEU A 329 -16.27 -13.55 -3.82
N ILE A 330 -15.98 -12.66 -4.77
CA ILE A 330 -15.56 -11.28 -4.48
C ILE A 330 -16.79 -10.48 -4.02
N PRO A 331 -16.82 -9.96 -2.78
CA PRO A 331 -17.92 -9.15 -2.31
C PRO A 331 -18.10 -7.91 -3.18
N THR A 332 -19.34 -7.52 -3.45
CA THR A 332 -19.63 -6.43 -4.40
C THR A 332 -20.19 -5.21 -3.72
N THR A 333 -20.75 -5.36 -2.52
CA THR A 333 -21.42 -4.28 -1.80
C THR A 333 -20.66 -3.85 -0.55
N PRO A 334 -20.84 -2.58 -0.11
CA PRO A 334 -20.34 -2.10 1.18
C PRO A 334 -20.73 -2.98 2.38
N ALA A 335 -21.97 -3.46 2.38
CA ALA A 335 -22.52 -4.28 3.48
C ALA A 335 -21.76 -5.60 3.64
N GLU A 336 -21.28 -6.17 2.53
CA GLU A 336 -20.47 -7.39 2.50
C GLU A 336 -18.98 -7.14 2.80
N GLY A 337 -18.56 -5.87 2.97
CA GLY A 337 -17.16 -5.52 3.20
C GLY A 337 -16.28 -5.63 1.96
N CYS A 338 -16.79 -5.16 0.83
CA CYS A 338 -16.08 -5.26 -0.45
C CYS A 338 -14.77 -4.46 -0.48
N TRP A 339 -14.69 -3.30 0.17
CA TRP A 339 -13.53 -2.41 0.08
C TRP A 339 -12.28 -2.97 0.74
N GLU A 340 -12.44 -3.77 1.80
CA GLU A 340 -11.35 -4.41 2.54
C GLU A 340 -10.91 -5.74 1.92
N HIS A 341 -11.70 -6.29 0.99
CA HIS A 341 -11.39 -7.57 0.36
C HIS A 341 -10.22 -7.42 -0.62
N GLU A 342 -9.17 -8.22 -0.45
CA GLU A 342 -7.90 -8.08 -1.19
C GLU A 342 -8.06 -8.13 -2.72
N LEU A 343 -9.03 -8.92 -3.22
CA LEU A 343 -9.33 -9.04 -4.65
C LEU A 343 -10.24 -7.94 -5.22
N PHE A 344 -10.92 -7.14 -4.40
CA PHE A 344 -11.97 -6.23 -4.88
C PHE A 344 -11.41 -5.18 -5.85
N TRP A 345 -10.45 -4.37 -5.41
CA TRP A 345 -9.91 -3.28 -6.21
C TRP A 345 -9.16 -3.78 -7.45
N VAL A 346 -8.39 -4.86 -7.32
CA VAL A 346 -7.63 -5.46 -8.44
C VAL A 346 -8.56 -6.09 -9.49
N SER A 347 -9.68 -6.71 -9.09
CA SER A 347 -10.64 -7.28 -10.04
C SER A 347 -11.22 -6.23 -11.01
N ARG A 348 -11.32 -4.97 -10.57
CA ARG A 348 -11.84 -3.85 -11.38
C ARG A 348 -10.91 -3.47 -12.54
N MET A 349 -9.66 -3.93 -12.54
CA MET A 349 -8.76 -3.77 -13.70
C MET A 349 -9.27 -4.53 -14.93
N PHE A 350 -9.99 -5.63 -14.72
CA PHE A 350 -10.39 -6.57 -15.76
C PHE A 350 -11.81 -6.33 -16.27
N VAL A 351 -12.65 -5.61 -15.51
CA VAL A 351 -14.00 -5.23 -15.93
C VAL A 351 -13.92 -4.35 -17.18
N SER A 352 -14.75 -4.65 -18.18
CA SER A 352 -14.67 -4.00 -19.50
C SER A 352 -15.97 -3.38 -19.99
N GLU A 353 -17.03 -3.36 -19.19
CA GLU A 353 -18.29 -2.75 -19.61
C GLU A 353 -18.48 -1.32 -19.10
N LEU A 354 -18.55 -0.39 -20.05
CA LEU A 354 -19.52 0.71 -20.05
C LEU A 354 -20.84 0.14 -20.62
N SER A 355 -21.66 -0.54 -19.80
CA SER A 355 -23.01 -0.95 -20.26
C SER A 355 -23.96 0.26 -20.26
N PRO A 356 -24.82 0.46 -21.28
CA PRO A 356 -25.82 1.54 -21.28
C PRO A 356 -26.91 1.37 -20.20
N LYS A 357 -27.04 0.19 -19.58
CA LYS A 357 -28.03 -0.11 -18.52
C LYS A 357 -27.41 -0.24 -17.13
N THR A 358 -26.10 -0.49 -17.09
CA THR A 358 -25.27 -0.72 -15.90
C THR A 358 -23.89 -0.19 -16.21
N GLY A 359 -23.80 1.12 -16.49
CA GLY A 359 -22.54 1.76 -16.81
C GLY A 359 -21.51 1.42 -15.75
N TRP A 360 -20.24 1.38 -16.12
CA TRP A 360 -19.21 1.65 -15.13
C TRP A 360 -19.57 3.02 -14.53
N MET A 361 -20.26 2.99 -13.41
CA MET A 361 -20.26 4.11 -12.52
C MET A 361 -18.84 4.08 -11.94
N PRO A 362 -18.06 5.18 -12.01
CA PRO A 362 -17.03 5.33 -11.01
C PRO A 362 -17.69 4.96 -9.67
N PRO A 363 -17.05 4.17 -8.78
CA PRO A 363 -17.51 4.05 -7.41
C PRO A 363 -17.93 5.45 -6.98
N GLU A 364 -19.22 5.61 -6.61
CA GLU A 364 -19.87 6.92 -6.51
C GLU A 364 -18.86 7.91 -5.97
N ALA A 365 -18.57 8.99 -6.70
CA ALA A 365 -17.62 9.99 -6.24
C ALA A 365 -18.01 10.32 -4.80
N PHE A 366 -17.13 9.95 -3.87
CA PHE A 366 -17.54 9.89 -2.48
C PHE A 366 -17.76 11.31 -2.02
N THR A 367 -19.02 11.61 -1.72
CA THR A 367 -19.45 12.93 -1.28
C THR A 367 -19.82 12.82 0.19
N ARG A 368 -19.84 13.95 0.91
CA ARG A 368 -20.36 13.99 2.28
C ARG A 368 -21.78 13.39 2.39
N ASP A 369 -22.55 13.47 1.31
CA ASP A 369 -23.93 12.95 1.22
C ASP A 369 -23.99 11.45 0.87
N LYS A 370 -22.93 10.90 0.24
CA LYS A 370 -22.76 9.49 -0.11
C LYS A 370 -21.32 9.01 0.17
N PRO A 371 -21.01 8.76 1.45
CA PRO A 371 -19.63 8.55 1.87
C PRO A 371 -19.15 7.15 1.49
N SER A 372 -17.86 7.01 1.13
CA SER A 372 -17.20 5.75 0.67
C SER A 372 -17.14 4.63 1.69
N VAL A 373 -17.63 4.97 2.86
CA VAL A 373 -17.42 4.32 4.12
C VAL A 373 -18.73 3.71 4.61
N GLY A 374 -19.83 3.85 3.85
CA GLY A 374 -21.15 3.43 4.28
C GLY A 374 -21.59 4.18 5.54
N ARG A 375 -22.87 4.13 5.87
CA ARG A 375 -23.33 4.40 7.23
C ARG A 375 -23.54 3.03 7.88
N GLU A 376 -22.91 2.78 9.02
CA GLU A 376 -23.20 1.57 9.81
C GLU A 376 -24.43 1.77 10.70
#